data_AF-A0A250V8C2-F1
#
_entry.id   AF-A0A250V8C2-F1
#
_cell.length_a   1.000
_cell.length_b   1.000
_cell.length_c   1.000
_cell.angle_alpha   90.00
_cell.angle_beta   90.00
_cell.angle_gamma   90.00
#
_symmetry.space_group_name_H-M   'P 1'
#
loop_
_entity.id
_entity.type
_entity.pdbx_description
1 polymer ?
#
loop_
_entity_poly.entity_id
_entity_poly.type
_entity_poly.pdbx_seq_one_letter_code
_entity_poly.pdbx_strand_id
1 'polypeptide(L)'
;MARDHKPLLRRARVLAATAAVAALTATGTVLAGAPVAAAAKPKGHDVSSHQKNVDWESAKAKGARFVYVKATESHTYRNPYFDRQYDGARDAGILRGAYHFAVPDKSSGATQAAYFVRNGGAWRADGWTLPPALDMEYNPYDKKHKCYGLSKARIVSWIQAFSDELERETGRRPVIYTTTHWWNTCTGGSGAFAANHALWLARYGSADTGALPAGWSTWTFWQYDNSGTLPGDQNLFNGSMTRLRQFAAG
;
A
#
# COMPACT_ATOMS: atom_id res chain seq x y z
N MET A 1 18.50 21.96 84.70
CA MET A 1 18.17 20.53 84.94
C MET A 1 18.83 19.73 83.84
N ALA A 2 20.12 19.40 83.97
CA ALA A 2 20.66 18.28 84.74
C ALA A 2 20.34 16.93 84.09
N ARG A 3 21.34 16.33 83.42
CA ARG A 3 21.96 15.08 83.88
C ARG A 3 23.29 14.82 83.17
N ASP A 4 24.31 14.67 84.00
CA ASP A 4 25.63 14.09 83.74
C ASP A 4 25.56 12.72 83.05
N HIS A 5 26.63 12.34 82.33
CA HIS A 5 27.45 11.20 82.77
C HIS A 5 28.86 11.24 82.15
N LYS A 6 29.80 10.89 83.03
CA LYS A 6 31.27 10.92 82.94
C LYS A 6 31.88 9.78 82.07
N PRO A 7 33.19 9.84 81.78
CA PRO A 7 33.86 9.13 80.68
C PRO A 7 34.39 7.75 81.07
N LEU A 8 34.63 6.89 80.08
CA LEU A 8 35.51 5.73 80.21
C LEU A 8 36.45 5.59 79.01
N LEU A 9 37.74 5.62 79.34
CA LEU A 9 38.88 5.23 78.52
C LEU A 9 38.82 3.72 78.23
N ARG A 10 39.15 3.31 77.00
CA ARG A 10 40.32 2.45 76.70
C ARG A 10 40.35 1.96 75.25
N ARG A 11 41.40 2.41 74.56
CA ARG A 11 42.37 1.64 73.76
C ARG A 11 41.84 0.46 72.93
N ALA A 12 41.95 0.58 71.61
CA ALA A 12 42.64 -0.43 70.80
C ALA A 12 43.30 0.24 69.60
N ARG A 13 44.52 -0.24 69.32
CA ARG A 13 45.50 0.30 68.37
C ARG A 13 45.34 -0.39 67.02
N VAL A 14 45.64 0.41 65.99
CA VAL A 14 46.36 0.06 64.74
C VAL A 14 45.57 -0.77 63.71
N LEU A 15 45.36 -0.16 62.54
CA LEU A 15 45.92 -0.64 61.28
C LEU A 15 45.84 0.48 60.24
N ALA A 16 47.00 0.81 59.67
CA ALA A 16 47.12 1.72 58.54
C ALA A 16 46.41 1.12 57.33
N ALA A 17 45.53 1.89 56.70
CA ALA A 17 45.03 1.61 55.37
C ALA A 17 45.22 2.87 54.53
N THR A 18 46.16 2.78 53.59
CA THR A 18 46.36 3.70 52.47
C THR A 18 45.06 3.88 51.71
N ALA A 19 44.47 5.08 51.75
CA ALA A 19 43.36 5.44 50.89
C ALA A 19 43.90 5.89 49.53
N ALA A 20 43.83 4.99 48.53
CA ALA A 20 43.97 5.36 47.13
C ALA A 20 42.72 6.15 46.70
N VAL A 21 42.92 7.35 46.17
CA VAL A 21 41.87 8.15 45.55
C VAL A 21 41.45 7.48 44.24
N ALA A 22 40.31 6.80 44.23
CA ALA A 22 39.70 6.28 43.03
C ALA A 22 38.95 7.42 42.32
N ALA A 23 39.48 7.88 41.18
CA ALA A 23 38.78 8.78 40.28
C ALA A 23 37.55 8.05 39.71
N LEU A 24 36.35 8.53 40.03
CA LEU A 24 35.10 8.02 39.50
C LEU A 24 34.90 8.56 38.08
N THR A 25 35.33 7.80 37.06
CA THR A 25 34.92 8.07 35.69
C THR A 25 33.49 7.58 35.50
N ALA A 26 32.54 8.52 35.43
CA ALA A 26 31.17 8.22 35.03
C ALA A 26 31.18 7.84 33.54
N THR A 27 31.24 6.55 33.24
CA THR A 27 30.97 6.04 31.91
C THR A 27 29.47 6.08 31.68
N GLY A 28 29.01 7.13 30.99
CA GLY A 28 27.66 7.17 30.45
C GLY A 28 27.48 6.02 29.47
N THR A 29 26.65 5.05 29.82
CA THR A 29 26.17 4.05 28.87
C THR A 29 25.26 4.77 27.87
N VAL A 30 25.80 5.04 26.68
CA VAL A 30 24.97 5.34 25.52
C VAL A 30 24.16 4.08 25.26
N LEU A 31 22.89 4.06 25.68
CA LEU A 31 21.93 3.08 25.20
C LEU A 31 21.78 3.33 23.69
N ALA A 32 22.60 2.64 22.90
CA ALA A 32 22.36 2.49 21.48
C ALA A 32 20.96 1.89 21.35
N GLY A 33 19.99 2.72 20.96
CA GLY A 33 18.64 2.24 20.66
C GLY A 33 18.75 1.06 19.70
N ALA A 34 18.10 -0.05 20.04
CA ALA A 34 18.02 -1.20 19.15
C ALA A 34 17.66 -0.69 17.74
N PRO A 35 18.28 -1.23 16.67
CA PRO A 35 17.89 -0.86 15.32
C PRO A 35 16.38 -1.07 15.24
N VAL A 36 15.63 -0.01 14.92
CA VAL A 36 14.20 -0.11 14.66
C VAL A 36 14.09 -1.19 13.59
N ALA A 37 13.63 -2.39 13.97
CA ALA A 37 13.41 -3.47 13.04
C ALA A 37 12.59 -2.85 11.89
N ALA A 38 13.10 -2.95 10.66
CA ALA A 38 12.45 -2.33 9.51
C ALA A 38 10.98 -2.73 9.55
N ALA A 39 10.10 -1.75 9.85
CA ALA A 39 8.71 -2.05 10.09
C ALA A 39 8.18 -2.83 8.88
N ALA A 40 7.48 -3.94 9.13
CA ALA A 40 6.93 -4.75 8.06
C ALA A 40 6.11 -3.86 7.11
N LYS A 41 6.26 -4.09 5.80
CA LYS A 41 5.53 -3.34 4.76
C LYS A 41 4.03 -3.34 5.10
N PRO A 42 3.32 -2.20 4.94
CA PRO A 42 1.88 -2.16 5.16
C PRO A 42 1.18 -3.25 4.36
N LYS A 43 0.39 -4.07 5.05
CA LYS A 43 -0.47 -5.06 4.41
C LYS A 43 -1.76 -4.40 3.96
N GLY A 44 -2.23 -4.77 2.80
CA GLY A 44 -3.54 -4.42 2.30
C GLY A 44 -4.15 -5.57 1.54
N HIS A 45 -5.30 -5.31 0.96
CA HIS A 45 -6.00 -6.27 0.12
C HIS A 45 -6.80 -5.54 -0.95
N ASP A 46 -7.46 -6.28 -1.82
CA ASP A 46 -8.46 -5.72 -2.72
C ASP A 46 -9.69 -6.62 -2.82
N VAL A 47 -10.84 -5.98 -3.04
CA VAL A 47 -12.15 -6.64 -3.01
C VAL A 47 -13.05 -6.12 -4.13
N SER A 48 -14.06 -6.91 -4.44
CA SER A 48 -15.08 -6.60 -5.43
C SER A 48 -16.43 -7.16 -4.96
N SER A 49 -17.40 -7.24 -5.88
CA SER A 49 -18.67 -7.94 -5.63
C SER A 49 -18.49 -9.42 -5.29
N HIS A 50 -17.33 -10.03 -5.57
CA HIS A 50 -17.04 -11.42 -5.19
C HIS A 50 -17.04 -11.62 -3.66
N GLN A 51 -16.57 -10.63 -2.89
CA GLN A 51 -16.53 -10.71 -1.43
C GLN A 51 -17.85 -10.27 -0.78
N LYS A 52 -18.75 -9.60 -1.51
CA LYS A 52 -20.04 -9.09 -1.01
C LYS A 52 -19.86 -8.24 0.26
N ASN A 53 -20.27 -8.77 1.42
CA ASN A 53 -20.08 -8.12 2.72
C ASN A 53 -18.70 -8.44 3.28
N VAL A 54 -17.97 -7.40 3.66
CA VAL A 54 -16.63 -7.52 4.25
C VAL A 54 -16.70 -7.13 5.74
N ASP A 55 -16.13 -7.98 6.60
CA ASP A 55 -15.91 -7.66 8.01
C ASP A 55 -14.64 -6.81 8.16
N TRP A 56 -14.83 -5.50 8.16
CA TRP A 56 -13.74 -4.52 8.18
C TRP A 56 -13.00 -4.47 9.52
N GLU A 57 -13.69 -4.67 10.64
CA GLU A 57 -13.07 -4.72 11.96
C GLU A 57 -12.15 -5.94 12.08
N SER A 58 -12.60 -7.11 11.60
CA SER A 58 -11.76 -8.31 11.50
C SER A 58 -10.58 -8.10 10.57
N ALA A 59 -10.78 -7.49 9.39
CA ALA A 59 -9.68 -7.17 8.47
C ALA A 59 -8.65 -6.22 9.11
N LYS A 60 -9.11 -5.19 9.83
CA LYS A 60 -8.26 -4.24 10.55
C LYS A 60 -7.45 -4.92 11.65
N ALA A 61 -8.10 -5.76 12.46
CA ALA A 61 -7.48 -6.55 13.52
C ALA A 61 -6.41 -7.51 12.98
N LYS A 62 -6.65 -8.10 11.81
CA LYS A 62 -5.68 -8.95 11.08
C LYS A 62 -4.56 -8.17 10.40
N GLY A 63 -4.54 -6.84 10.53
CA GLY A 63 -3.42 -6.01 10.10
C GLY A 63 -3.65 -5.26 8.78
N ALA A 64 -4.85 -5.23 8.22
CA ALA A 64 -5.13 -4.41 7.04
C ALA A 64 -4.83 -2.93 7.32
N ARG A 65 -4.13 -2.29 6.39
CA ARG A 65 -3.76 -0.86 6.42
C ARG A 65 -4.29 -0.10 5.22
N PHE A 66 -4.47 -0.78 4.10
CA PHE A 66 -5.19 -0.25 2.96
C PHE A 66 -6.07 -1.32 2.28
N VAL A 67 -7.00 -0.85 1.45
CA VAL A 67 -7.78 -1.68 0.52
C VAL A 67 -8.01 -0.95 -0.80
N TYR A 68 -8.02 -1.69 -1.92
CA TYR A 68 -8.65 -1.22 -3.16
C TYR A 68 -10.00 -1.92 -3.36
N VAL A 69 -11.04 -1.16 -3.71
CA VAL A 69 -12.39 -1.68 -3.91
C VAL A 69 -12.80 -1.50 -5.37
N LYS A 70 -13.29 -2.55 -6.02
CA LYS A 70 -13.79 -2.46 -7.40
C LYS A 70 -14.96 -1.49 -7.44
N ALA A 71 -14.85 -0.40 -8.18
CA ALA A 71 -15.97 0.51 -8.39
C ALA A 71 -16.72 0.15 -9.67
N THR A 72 -15.99 -0.06 -10.76
CA THR A 72 -16.56 -0.17 -12.10
C THR A 72 -15.84 -1.19 -12.97
N GLU A 73 -16.53 -1.63 -14.02
CA GLU A 73 -16.01 -2.48 -15.08
C GLU A 73 -16.63 -2.02 -16.40
N SER A 74 -15.80 -1.77 -17.40
CA SER A 74 -16.24 -1.12 -18.64
C SER A 74 -16.99 0.20 -18.34
N HIS A 75 -17.84 0.65 -19.26
CA HIS A 75 -18.68 1.83 -19.09
C HIS A 75 -20.13 1.49 -18.69
N THR A 76 -20.37 0.27 -18.20
CA THR A 76 -21.73 -0.28 -18.03
C THR A 76 -21.96 -0.94 -16.68
N TYR A 77 -20.91 -1.42 -15.98
CA TYR A 77 -21.07 -2.07 -14.69
C TYR A 77 -20.53 -1.18 -13.56
N ARG A 78 -21.35 -1.01 -12.53
CA ARG A 78 -20.98 -0.49 -11.21
C ARG A 78 -21.12 -1.61 -10.19
N ASN A 79 -20.11 -1.79 -9.34
CA ASN A 79 -20.17 -2.75 -8.24
C ASN A 79 -21.29 -2.37 -7.25
N PRO A 80 -22.33 -3.22 -7.06
CA PRO A 80 -23.44 -2.90 -6.18
C PRO A 80 -23.07 -2.89 -4.69
N TYR A 81 -21.89 -3.41 -4.32
CA TYR A 81 -21.36 -3.41 -2.96
C TYR A 81 -20.37 -2.26 -2.71
N PHE A 82 -20.03 -1.46 -3.73
CA PHE A 82 -18.94 -0.48 -3.66
C PHE A 82 -19.09 0.45 -2.46
N ASP A 83 -20.23 1.12 -2.29
CA ASP A 83 -20.40 2.14 -1.26
C ASP A 83 -20.17 1.55 0.15
N ARG A 84 -20.81 0.41 0.45
CA ARG A 84 -20.62 -0.29 1.73
C ARG A 84 -19.18 -0.76 1.93
N GLN A 85 -18.53 -1.26 0.89
CA GLN A 85 -17.16 -1.73 0.98
C GLN A 85 -16.19 -0.56 1.18
N TYR A 86 -16.36 0.51 0.42
CA TYR A 86 -15.48 1.67 0.43
C TYR A 86 -15.61 2.49 1.71
N ASP A 87 -16.83 2.79 2.13
CA ASP A 87 -17.09 3.57 3.35
C ASP A 87 -16.85 2.72 4.61
N GLY A 88 -17.24 1.44 4.61
CA GLY A 88 -16.97 0.55 5.74
C GLY A 88 -15.47 0.39 6.03
N ALA A 89 -14.62 0.33 5.00
CA ALA A 89 -13.18 0.33 5.18
C ALA A 89 -12.68 1.63 5.83
N ARG A 90 -13.25 2.77 5.44
CA ARG A 90 -12.92 4.08 6.00
C ARG A 90 -13.26 4.15 7.49
N ASP A 91 -14.45 3.68 7.85
CA ASP A 91 -14.97 3.72 9.22
C ASP A 91 -14.12 2.85 10.15
N ALA A 92 -13.64 1.69 9.68
CA ALA A 92 -12.68 0.85 10.39
C ALA A 92 -11.23 1.41 10.41
N GLY A 93 -11.01 2.62 9.89
CA GLY A 93 -9.71 3.28 9.86
C GLY A 93 -8.70 2.65 8.90
N ILE A 94 -9.15 2.09 7.78
CA ILE A 94 -8.32 1.55 6.70
C ILE A 94 -8.27 2.58 5.55
N LEU A 95 -7.08 2.80 4.97
CA LEU A 95 -6.96 3.63 3.76
C LEU A 95 -7.64 2.93 2.58
N ARG A 96 -8.34 3.67 1.72
CA ARG A 96 -9.15 3.07 0.67
C ARG A 96 -8.94 3.73 -0.66
N GLY A 97 -8.78 2.92 -1.70
CA GLY A 97 -8.75 3.32 -3.10
C GLY A 97 -9.86 2.61 -3.87
N ALA A 98 -10.23 3.15 -5.01
CA ALA A 98 -11.15 2.51 -5.94
C ALA A 98 -10.37 2.00 -7.14
N TYR A 99 -10.81 0.90 -7.75
CA TYR A 99 -10.25 0.45 -9.02
C TYR A 99 -11.32 0.23 -10.09
N HIS A 100 -10.89 0.36 -11.34
CA HIS A 100 -11.68 0.16 -12.54
C HIS A 100 -11.12 -1.01 -13.35
N PHE A 101 -11.95 -2.02 -13.63
CA PHE A 101 -11.59 -3.11 -14.55
C PHE A 101 -11.80 -2.67 -16.00
N ALA A 102 -10.71 -2.56 -16.75
CA ALA A 102 -10.75 -2.09 -18.12
C ALA A 102 -11.36 -3.11 -19.07
N VAL A 103 -12.18 -2.64 -20.00
CA VAL A 103 -12.64 -3.46 -21.14
C VAL A 103 -12.42 -2.68 -22.46
N PRO A 104 -11.17 -2.60 -22.94
CA PRO A 104 -10.75 -1.65 -23.98
C PRO A 104 -11.45 -1.78 -25.34
N ASP A 105 -12.04 -2.93 -25.67
CA ASP A 105 -12.78 -3.15 -26.92
C ASP A 105 -14.23 -2.62 -26.87
N LYS A 106 -14.71 -2.16 -25.71
CA LYS A 106 -16.09 -1.69 -25.54
C LYS A 106 -16.28 -0.19 -25.65
N SER A 107 -15.27 0.61 -25.33
CA SER A 107 -15.30 2.08 -25.46
C SER A 107 -13.90 2.68 -25.32
N SER A 108 -13.77 4.00 -25.51
CA SER A 108 -12.48 4.68 -25.34
C SER A 108 -12.02 4.71 -23.88
N GLY A 109 -10.71 4.87 -23.67
CA GLY A 109 -10.14 5.03 -22.32
C GLY A 109 -10.77 6.20 -21.57
N ALA A 110 -10.95 7.34 -22.24
CA ALA A 110 -11.60 8.51 -21.67
C ALA A 110 -13.06 8.21 -21.24
N THR A 111 -13.82 7.48 -22.07
CA THR A 111 -15.20 7.09 -21.70
C THR A 111 -15.24 6.24 -20.43
N GLN A 112 -14.31 5.29 -20.28
CA GLN A 112 -14.24 4.45 -19.08
C GLN A 112 -13.70 5.19 -17.86
N ALA A 113 -12.74 6.10 -18.03
CA ALA A 113 -12.25 6.96 -16.95
C ALA A 113 -13.36 7.86 -16.42
N ALA A 114 -14.08 8.56 -17.29
CA ALA A 114 -15.18 9.43 -16.87
C ALA A 114 -16.32 8.63 -16.21
N TYR A 115 -16.61 7.42 -16.69
CA TYR A 115 -17.56 6.51 -16.03
C TYR A 115 -17.06 6.10 -14.64
N PHE A 116 -15.78 5.74 -14.53
CA PHE A 116 -15.18 5.36 -13.26
C PHE A 116 -15.24 6.48 -12.23
N VAL A 117 -14.82 7.71 -12.59
CA VAL A 117 -14.85 8.87 -11.68
C VAL A 117 -16.25 9.12 -11.14
N ARG A 118 -17.27 9.16 -12.02
CA ARG A 118 -18.68 9.37 -11.62
C ARG A 118 -19.25 8.28 -10.71
N ASN A 119 -18.64 7.08 -10.70
CA ASN A 119 -19.19 5.91 -10.03
C ASN A 119 -18.30 5.36 -8.90
N GLY A 120 -17.33 6.13 -8.42
CA GLY A 120 -16.52 5.77 -7.25
C GLY A 120 -15.02 6.02 -7.38
N GLY A 121 -14.55 6.34 -8.59
CA GLY A 121 -13.15 6.63 -8.90
C GLY A 121 -12.70 8.05 -8.61
N ALA A 122 -13.56 8.91 -8.05
CA ALA A 122 -13.17 10.26 -7.66
C ALA A 122 -12.11 10.22 -6.54
N TRP A 123 -11.15 11.15 -6.61
CA TRP A 123 -10.09 11.28 -5.62
C TRP A 123 -10.18 12.64 -4.91
N ARG A 124 -9.77 12.66 -3.64
CA ARG A 124 -9.61 13.87 -2.85
C ARG A 124 -8.42 13.72 -1.90
N ALA A 125 -7.73 14.83 -1.64
CA ALA A 125 -6.61 14.93 -0.70
C ALA A 125 -7.09 14.89 0.77
N ASP A 126 -7.97 13.94 1.14
CA ASP A 126 -8.52 13.84 2.50
C ASP A 126 -7.57 13.11 3.47
N GLY A 127 -6.40 12.65 3.00
CA GLY A 127 -5.45 11.85 3.78
C GLY A 127 -5.87 10.39 3.99
N TRP A 128 -6.97 9.98 3.36
CA TRP A 128 -7.51 8.63 3.46
C TRP A 128 -7.66 7.95 2.09
N THR A 129 -7.82 8.73 1.03
CA THR A 129 -8.19 8.23 -0.31
C THR A 129 -6.94 7.94 -1.12
N LEU A 130 -6.71 6.67 -1.44
CA LEU A 130 -5.64 6.29 -2.35
C LEU A 130 -5.97 6.77 -3.77
N PRO A 131 -4.94 7.11 -4.59
CA PRO A 131 -5.13 7.41 -6.00
C PRO A 131 -5.95 6.32 -6.70
N PRO A 132 -6.82 6.65 -7.65
CA PRO A 132 -7.63 5.64 -8.31
C PRO A 132 -6.75 4.67 -9.10
N ALA A 133 -7.15 3.40 -9.19
CA ALA A 133 -6.40 2.39 -9.92
C ALA A 133 -7.10 1.98 -11.22
N LEU A 134 -6.30 1.74 -12.25
CA LEU A 134 -6.70 1.14 -13.51
C LEU A 134 -6.22 -0.31 -13.53
N ASP A 135 -7.14 -1.26 -13.59
CA ASP A 135 -6.86 -2.69 -13.75
C ASP A 135 -6.83 -3.04 -15.25
N MET A 136 -5.61 -3.24 -15.77
CA MET A 136 -5.33 -3.68 -17.14
C MET A 136 -4.80 -5.11 -17.13
N GLU A 137 -5.68 -6.06 -17.40
CA GLU A 137 -5.32 -7.48 -17.36
C GLU A 137 -6.01 -8.31 -18.44
N TYR A 138 -5.91 -9.63 -18.36
CA TYR A 138 -6.37 -10.54 -19.41
C TYR A 138 -7.87 -10.38 -19.64
N ASN A 139 -8.28 -10.38 -20.90
CA ASN A 139 -9.69 -10.38 -21.26
C ASN A 139 -10.40 -11.64 -20.71
N PRO A 140 -11.34 -11.50 -19.75
CA PRO A 140 -12.05 -12.65 -19.19
C PRO A 140 -13.20 -13.11 -20.09
N TYR A 141 -13.66 -12.28 -21.04
CA TYR A 141 -14.82 -12.56 -21.89
C TYR A 141 -14.47 -13.27 -23.19
N ASP A 142 -13.22 -13.18 -23.64
CA ASP A 142 -12.73 -13.89 -24.81
C ASP A 142 -11.29 -14.38 -24.62
N LYS A 143 -11.17 -15.67 -24.31
CA LYS A 143 -9.88 -16.34 -24.07
C LYS A 143 -8.99 -16.42 -25.31
N LYS A 144 -9.54 -16.32 -26.52
CA LYS A 144 -8.76 -16.28 -27.78
C LYS A 144 -8.14 -14.90 -27.97
N HIS A 145 -8.85 -13.86 -27.55
CA HIS A 145 -8.43 -12.47 -27.65
C HIS A 145 -8.01 -11.90 -26.29
N LYS A 146 -6.92 -12.46 -25.75
CA LYS A 146 -6.34 -12.08 -24.43
C LYS A 146 -6.05 -10.59 -24.27
N CYS A 147 -5.76 -9.89 -25.36
CA CYS A 147 -5.53 -8.45 -25.43
C CYS A 147 -6.72 -7.70 -26.05
N TYR A 148 -7.95 -8.17 -25.79
CA TYR A 148 -9.21 -7.57 -26.24
C TYR A 148 -9.35 -7.46 -27.77
N GLY A 149 -8.57 -8.22 -28.53
CA GLY A 149 -8.55 -8.17 -30.00
C GLY A 149 -7.90 -6.89 -30.56
N LEU A 150 -7.23 -6.12 -29.71
CA LEU A 150 -6.61 -4.86 -30.09
C LEU A 150 -5.11 -5.02 -30.35
N SER A 151 -4.58 -4.16 -31.22
CA SER A 151 -3.14 -4.06 -31.40
C SER A 151 -2.47 -3.44 -30.18
N LYS A 152 -1.17 -3.72 -30.01
CA LYS A 152 -0.34 -3.15 -28.93
C LYS A 152 -0.43 -1.63 -28.87
N ALA A 153 -0.32 -0.97 -30.03
CA ALA A 153 -0.42 0.48 -30.14
C ALA A 153 -1.81 0.99 -29.70
N ARG A 154 -2.89 0.25 -30.02
CA ARG A 154 -4.24 0.61 -29.58
C ARG A 154 -4.41 0.49 -28.08
N ILE A 155 -3.89 -0.56 -27.46
CA ILE A 155 -3.88 -0.71 -25.99
C ILE A 155 -3.12 0.44 -25.33
N VAL A 156 -1.92 0.78 -25.81
CA VAL A 156 -1.14 1.90 -25.28
C VAL A 156 -1.89 3.22 -25.42
N SER A 157 -2.47 3.51 -26.59
CA SER A 157 -3.27 4.74 -26.79
C SER A 157 -4.51 4.78 -25.89
N TRP A 158 -5.10 3.62 -25.60
CA TRP A 158 -6.27 3.51 -24.75
C TRP A 158 -5.93 3.81 -23.28
N ILE A 159 -4.83 3.23 -22.77
CA ILE A 159 -4.33 3.50 -21.41
C ILE A 159 -4.02 4.99 -21.26
N GLN A 160 -3.35 5.59 -22.26
CA GLN A 160 -3.06 7.03 -22.26
C GLN A 160 -4.34 7.87 -22.15
N ALA A 161 -5.35 7.58 -22.98
CA ALA A 161 -6.62 8.31 -22.95
C ALA A 161 -7.39 8.15 -21.62
N PHE A 162 -7.33 6.96 -21.00
CA PHE A 162 -7.90 6.75 -19.67
C PHE A 162 -7.16 7.61 -18.63
N SER A 163 -5.83 7.55 -18.64
CA SER A 163 -5.00 8.27 -17.68
C SER A 163 -5.12 9.79 -17.80
N ASP A 164 -5.19 10.32 -19.02
CA ASP A 164 -5.35 11.77 -19.26
C ASP A 164 -6.71 12.27 -18.76
N GLU A 165 -7.78 11.51 -19.01
CA GLU A 165 -9.11 11.88 -18.54
C GLU A 165 -9.23 11.77 -17.02
N LEU A 166 -8.66 10.72 -16.41
CA LEU A 166 -8.64 10.59 -14.96
C LEU A 166 -7.87 11.74 -14.29
N GLU A 167 -6.71 12.12 -14.85
CA GLU A 167 -5.94 13.27 -14.36
C GLU A 167 -6.72 14.57 -14.54
N ARG A 168 -7.41 14.76 -15.67
CA ARG A 168 -8.27 15.92 -15.92
C ARG A 168 -9.37 16.06 -14.87
N GLU A 169 -10.02 14.96 -14.49
CA GLU A 169 -11.15 15.00 -13.55
C GLU A 169 -10.74 14.96 -12.06
N THR A 170 -9.58 14.40 -11.74
CA THR A 170 -9.19 14.13 -10.34
C THR A 170 -7.88 14.78 -9.91
N GLY A 171 -7.10 15.30 -10.85
CA GLY A 171 -5.73 15.77 -10.62
C GLY A 171 -4.71 14.65 -10.40
N ARG A 172 -5.11 13.37 -10.55
CA ARG A 172 -4.24 12.21 -10.32
C ARG A 172 -4.21 11.27 -11.54
N ARG A 173 -3.00 10.86 -11.92
CA ARG A 173 -2.77 9.70 -12.80
C ARG A 173 -3.12 8.41 -12.05
N PRO A 174 -3.64 7.37 -12.73
CA PRO A 174 -4.00 6.13 -12.07
C PRO A 174 -2.77 5.36 -11.58
N VAL A 175 -2.96 4.56 -10.52
CA VAL A 175 -2.11 3.40 -10.28
C VAL A 175 -2.44 2.35 -11.33
N ILE A 176 -1.46 1.83 -12.05
CA ILE A 176 -1.69 0.76 -13.06
C ILE A 176 -1.51 -0.59 -12.39
N TYR A 177 -2.61 -1.35 -12.30
CA TYR A 177 -2.59 -2.77 -11.97
C TYR A 177 -2.40 -3.61 -13.24
N THR A 178 -1.47 -4.58 -13.20
CA THR A 178 -1.21 -5.52 -14.29
C THR A 178 -0.34 -6.70 -13.82
N THR A 179 -0.13 -7.69 -14.68
CA THR A 179 1.02 -8.61 -14.61
C THR A 179 2.11 -8.19 -15.60
N THR A 180 3.38 -8.54 -15.34
CA THR A 180 4.48 -8.30 -16.30
C THR A 180 4.23 -9.01 -17.63
N HIS A 181 3.71 -10.24 -17.59
CA HIS A 181 3.43 -11.00 -18.81
C HIS A 181 2.33 -10.32 -19.65
N TRP A 182 1.20 -9.93 -19.03
CA TRP A 182 0.15 -9.25 -19.76
C TRP A 182 0.68 -7.94 -20.37
N TRP A 183 1.44 -7.17 -19.61
CA TRP A 183 1.99 -5.90 -20.08
C TRP A 183 2.89 -6.09 -21.30
N ASN A 184 3.87 -7.00 -21.24
CA ASN A 184 4.76 -7.28 -22.36
C ASN A 184 3.99 -7.79 -23.59
N THR A 185 3.02 -8.67 -23.37
CA THR A 185 2.21 -9.26 -24.44
C THR A 185 1.33 -8.22 -25.13
N CYS A 186 0.56 -7.46 -24.36
CA CYS A 186 -0.54 -6.64 -24.88
C CYS A 186 -0.14 -5.19 -25.13
N THR A 187 0.96 -4.69 -24.57
CA THR A 187 1.48 -3.34 -24.86
C THR A 187 2.76 -3.36 -25.70
N GLY A 188 3.36 -4.53 -25.91
CA GLY A 188 4.69 -4.64 -26.53
C GLY A 188 5.83 -4.26 -25.60
N GLY A 189 5.61 -4.29 -24.27
CA GLY A 189 6.61 -3.87 -23.29
C GLY A 189 6.79 -2.36 -23.28
N SER A 190 5.71 -1.59 -23.44
CA SER A 190 5.78 -0.12 -23.47
C SER A 190 6.34 0.42 -22.16
N GLY A 191 7.33 1.32 -22.25
CA GLY A 191 7.87 2.08 -21.12
C GLY A 191 7.21 3.45 -20.90
N ALA A 192 6.18 3.79 -21.67
CA ALA A 192 5.62 5.14 -21.74
C ALA A 192 5.01 5.67 -20.44
N PHE A 193 4.61 4.77 -19.53
CA PHE A 193 3.81 5.13 -18.34
C PHE A 193 4.62 5.18 -17.05
N ALA A 194 5.83 4.63 -17.03
CA ALA A 194 6.57 4.45 -15.79
C ALA A 194 7.05 5.76 -15.14
N ALA A 195 7.20 6.83 -15.92
CA ALA A 195 7.63 8.13 -15.42
C ALA A 195 6.57 8.83 -14.55
N ASN A 196 5.29 8.50 -14.71
CA ASN A 196 4.18 9.22 -14.08
C ASN A 196 3.04 8.32 -13.54
N HIS A 197 3.17 7.00 -13.60
CA HIS A 197 2.20 6.06 -13.02
C HIS A 197 2.85 5.19 -11.95
N ALA A 198 2.18 5.06 -10.81
CA ALA A 198 2.53 4.04 -9.83
C ALA A 198 2.18 2.64 -10.37
N LEU A 199 3.03 1.66 -10.09
CA LEU A 199 2.79 0.27 -10.48
C LEU A 199 2.18 -0.54 -9.33
N TRP A 200 1.09 -1.22 -9.63
CA TRP A 200 0.54 -2.30 -8.82
C TRP A 200 0.73 -3.62 -9.56
N LEU A 201 1.72 -4.41 -9.15
CA LEU A 201 2.08 -5.62 -9.88
C LEU A 201 1.44 -6.86 -9.24
N ALA A 202 0.78 -7.70 -10.05
CA ALA A 202 0.33 -9.02 -9.64
C ALA A 202 1.38 -10.09 -9.98
N ARG A 203 1.80 -10.85 -8.95
CA ARG A 203 2.61 -12.06 -9.09
C ARG A 203 2.46 -12.92 -7.85
N TYR A 204 1.85 -14.10 -8.00
CA TYR A 204 1.52 -14.98 -6.89
C TYR A 204 2.56 -16.09 -6.67
N GLY A 205 2.53 -16.70 -5.49
CA GLY A 205 3.30 -17.90 -5.16
C GLY A 205 4.81 -17.74 -5.31
N SER A 206 5.31 -16.50 -5.25
CA SER A 206 6.71 -16.14 -5.48
C SER A 206 7.25 -15.35 -4.29
N ALA A 207 8.53 -15.54 -3.95
CA ALA A 207 9.19 -14.80 -2.88
C ALA A 207 9.47 -13.33 -3.25
N ASP A 208 9.43 -13.00 -4.54
CA ASP A 208 9.66 -11.66 -5.08
C ASP A 208 8.75 -11.33 -6.28
N THR A 209 8.75 -10.07 -6.71
CA THR A 209 7.98 -9.57 -7.85
C THR A 209 8.55 -9.94 -9.21
N GLY A 210 9.82 -10.37 -9.27
CA GLY A 210 10.50 -10.67 -10.52
C GLY A 210 10.74 -9.42 -11.37
N ALA A 211 10.91 -9.64 -12.68
CA ALA A 211 11.08 -8.55 -13.63
C ALA A 211 9.82 -7.67 -13.69
N LEU A 212 10.02 -6.36 -13.56
CA LEU A 212 8.95 -5.37 -13.69
C LEU A 212 8.70 -5.05 -15.18
N PRO A 213 7.50 -4.56 -15.53
CA PRO A 213 7.29 -4.00 -16.85
C PRO A 213 8.28 -2.87 -17.15
N ALA A 214 8.65 -2.71 -18.42
CA ALA A 214 9.69 -1.78 -18.84
C ALA A 214 9.43 -0.35 -18.35
N GLY A 215 10.51 0.35 -17.97
CA GLY A 215 10.47 1.72 -17.46
C GLY A 215 10.27 1.81 -15.93
N TRP A 216 9.55 0.87 -15.30
CA TRP A 216 9.41 0.88 -13.84
C TRP A 216 10.65 0.30 -13.17
N SER A 217 11.27 1.09 -12.28
CA SER A 217 12.38 0.64 -11.44
C SER A 217 11.92 0.00 -10.14
N THR A 218 10.65 0.21 -9.75
CA THR A 218 10.07 -0.35 -8.53
C THR A 218 8.56 -0.51 -8.66
N TRP A 219 7.98 -1.38 -7.85
CA TRP A 219 6.54 -1.49 -7.65
C TRP A 219 6.10 -0.58 -6.48
N THR A 220 4.89 -0.05 -6.55
CA THR A 220 4.23 0.70 -5.46
C THR A 220 3.37 -0.24 -4.62
N PHE A 221 2.58 -1.09 -5.30
CA PHE A 221 1.83 -2.17 -4.68
C PHE A 221 2.23 -3.51 -5.31
N TRP A 222 2.23 -4.56 -4.51
CA TRP A 222 2.42 -5.93 -4.98
C TRP A 222 1.27 -6.78 -4.49
N GLN A 223 0.47 -7.29 -5.42
CA GLN A 223 -0.50 -8.34 -5.15
C GLN A 223 0.22 -9.69 -5.21
N TYR A 224 0.48 -10.25 -4.03
CA TYR A 224 1.38 -11.40 -3.86
C TYR A 224 0.64 -12.72 -3.73
N ASP A 225 -0.68 -12.68 -3.54
CA ASP A 225 -1.54 -13.85 -3.46
C ASP A 225 -2.98 -13.45 -3.81
N ASN A 226 -3.78 -14.40 -4.28
CA ASN A 226 -5.21 -14.23 -4.53
C ASN A 226 -6.09 -14.80 -3.40
N SER A 227 -5.46 -15.25 -2.33
CA SER A 227 -6.13 -15.74 -1.14
C SER A 227 -5.23 -15.59 0.09
N GLY A 228 -5.85 -15.56 1.27
CA GLY A 228 -5.08 -15.45 2.51
C GLY A 228 -5.93 -15.01 3.69
N THR A 229 -5.29 -14.33 4.64
CA THR A 229 -5.92 -13.94 5.90
C THR A 229 -6.87 -12.75 5.78
N LEU A 230 -6.60 -11.84 4.83
CA LEU A 230 -7.47 -10.71 4.52
C LEU A 230 -8.53 -11.12 3.48
N PRO A 231 -9.67 -10.43 3.38
CA PRO A 231 -10.65 -10.65 2.32
C PRO A 231 -10.03 -10.44 0.93
N GLY A 232 -10.41 -11.26 -0.05
CA GLY A 232 -9.94 -11.11 -1.43
C GLY A 232 -8.42 -11.28 -1.59
N ASP A 233 -7.85 -10.49 -2.48
CA ASP A 233 -6.46 -10.67 -2.90
C ASP A 233 -5.50 -9.93 -1.96
N GLN A 234 -4.33 -10.49 -1.71
CA GLN A 234 -3.41 -10.03 -0.67
C GLN A 234 -2.36 -9.10 -1.26
N ASN A 235 -2.17 -7.95 -0.61
CA ASN A 235 -1.32 -6.88 -1.12
C ASN A 235 -0.31 -6.35 -0.10
N LEU A 236 0.82 -5.86 -0.63
CA LEU A 236 1.82 -5.10 0.11
C LEU A 236 2.03 -3.73 -0.53
N PHE A 237 2.25 -2.71 0.29
CA PHE A 237 2.72 -1.41 -0.16
C PHE A 237 4.24 -1.29 -0.02
N ASN A 238 4.91 -0.72 -1.02
CA ASN A 238 6.37 -0.56 -1.00
C ASN A 238 6.82 0.69 -0.22
N GLY A 239 6.75 0.63 1.10
CA GLY A 239 7.21 1.72 1.95
C GLY A 239 6.76 1.56 3.39
N SER A 240 6.90 2.62 4.17
CA SER A 240 6.36 2.70 5.53
C SER A 240 4.89 3.12 5.53
N MET A 241 4.22 2.98 6.68
CA MET A 241 2.87 3.55 6.88
C MET A 241 2.81 5.06 6.62
N THR A 242 3.87 5.80 6.96
CA THR A 242 3.96 7.24 6.69
C THR A 242 3.95 7.52 5.19
N ARG A 243 4.74 6.76 4.41
CA ARG A 243 4.76 6.89 2.94
C ARG A 243 3.42 6.51 2.32
N LEU A 244 2.73 5.51 2.86
CA LEU A 244 1.39 5.12 2.40
C LEU A 244 0.37 6.26 2.64
N ARG A 245 0.42 6.94 3.80
CA ARG A 245 -0.44 8.10 4.07
C ARG A 245 -0.10 9.30 3.18
N GLN A 246 1.18 9.56 2.93
CA GLN A 246 1.62 10.60 1.99
C GLN A 246 1.11 10.29 0.57
N PHE A 247 1.20 9.04 0.13
CA PHE A 247 0.69 8.61 -1.16
C PHE A 247 -0.82 8.86 -1.32
N ALA A 248 -1.60 8.63 -0.25
CA ALA A 248 -3.03 8.95 -0.20
C ALA A 248 -3.31 10.47 -0.19
N ALA A 249 -2.46 11.26 0.46
CA ALA A 249 -2.64 12.72 0.55
C ALA A 249 -2.39 13.44 -0.79
N GLY A 250 -1.59 12.85 -1.69
CA GLY A 250 -1.18 13.49 -2.94
C GLY A 250 0.19 14.13 -2.85
#